data_AF-A0A7C1NJL3-F1
#
_entry.id   AF-A0A7C1NJL3-F1
#
_cell.length_a   1.000
_cell.length_b   1.000
_cell.length_c   1.000
_cell.angle_alpha   90.00
_cell.angle_beta   90.00
_cell.angle_gamma   90.00
#
_symmetry.space_group_name_H-M   'P 1'
#
loop_
_entity.id
_entity.type
_entity.pdbx_description
1 polymer ?
#
loop_
_entity_poly.entity_id
_entity_poly.type
_entity_poly.pdbx_seq_one_letter_code
_entity_poly.pdbx_strand_id
1 'polypeptide(L)'
;MQWPLVICLVYLGGRTAIRHAAFSFARAKLDNYIVRSISPMPLSLWQWWYVARLADGSKRTGVIDLLAGNSYEAAAYPPDSRSSLAAVARRTRLASGFLDVFPDAHVEASKDGEGHTVVTFRALSYSFMNEFKFTVMVYLNSSGKVAGRKAVF
;
A
#
# COMPACT_ATOMS: atom_id res chain seq x y z
N MET A 1 -29.63 8.89 -26.95
CA MET A 1 -29.34 8.77 -25.51
C MET A 1 -27.99 8.06 -25.32
N GLN A 2 -26.87 8.74 -25.61
CA GLN A 2 -25.50 8.17 -25.62
C GLN A 2 -24.48 9.03 -24.86
N TRP A 3 -24.85 10.27 -24.52
CA TRP A 3 -24.03 11.20 -23.74
C TRP A 3 -23.43 10.63 -22.44
N PRO A 4 -24.16 9.89 -21.58
CA PRO A 4 -23.56 9.37 -20.36
C PRO A 4 -22.42 8.37 -20.63
N LEU A 5 -22.54 7.54 -21.68
CA LEU A 5 -21.49 6.60 -22.08
C LEU A 5 -20.24 7.33 -22.58
N VAL A 6 -20.42 8.36 -23.42
CA VAL A 6 -19.30 9.17 -23.93
C VAL A 6 -18.57 9.88 -22.79
N ILE A 7 -19.31 10.47 -21.85
CA ILE A 7 -18.74 11.13 -20.66
C ILE A 7 -17.96 10.11 -19.81
N CYS A 8 -18.51 8.93 -19.56
CA CYS A 8 -17.83 7.87 -18.83
C CYS A 8 -16.54 7.42 -19.52
N LEU A 9 -16.54 7.25 -20.84
CA LEU A 9 -15.36 6.83 -21.60
C LEU A 9 -14.27 7.91 -21.61
N VAL A 10 -14.64 9.17 -21.81
CA VAL A 10 -13.70 10.30 -21.75
C VAL A 10 -13.13 10.44 -20.34
N TYR A 11 -13.95 10.29 -19.31
CA TYR A 11 -13.52 10.34 -17.92
C TYR A 11 -12.56 9.18 -17.57
N LEU A 12 -12.90 7.95 -17.94
CA LEU A 12 -12.06 6.78 -17.71
C LEU A 12 -10.74 6.90 -18.47
N GLY A 13 -10.78 7.29 -19.75
CA GLY A 13 -9.60 7.49 -20.59
C GLY A 13 -8.71 8.62 -20.10
N GLY A 14 -9.30 9.75 -19.70
CA GLY A 14 -8.57 10.87 -19.11
C GLY A 14 -7.90 10.46 -17.80
N ARG A 15 -8.61 9.76 -16.92
CA ARG A 15 -8.07 9.31 -15.63
C ARG A 15 -6.95 8.29 -15.79
N THR A 16 -7.05 7.37 -16.76
CA THR A 16 -5.96 6.43 -17.06
C THR A 16 -4.75 7.12 -17.68
N ALA A 17 -4.95 8.11 -18.55
CA ALA A 17 -3.86 8.90 -19.10
C ALA A 17 -3.13 9.70 -18.01
N ILE A 18 -3.88 10.37 -17.13
CA ILE A 18 -3.30 11.11 -15.99
C ILE A 18 -2.58 10.17 -15.03
N ARG A 19 -3.12 8.96 -14.79
CA ARG A 19 -2.43 7.94 -13.98
C ARG A 19 -1.07 7.56 -14.56
N HIS A 20 -0.98 7.38 -15.88
CA HIS A 20 0.30 7.09 -16.55
C HIS A 20 1.26 8.27 -16.42
N ALA A 21 0.78 9.51 -16.58
CA ALA A 21 1.58 10.71 -16.37
C ALA A 21 2.12 10.79 -14.93
N ALA A 22 1.27 10.53 -13.93
CA ALA A 22 1.67 10.46 -12.52
C ALA A 22 2.74 9.40 -12.28
N PHE A 23 2.62 8.24 -12.93
CA PHE A 23 3.57 7.14 -12.79
C PHE A 23 4.92 7.42 -13.43
N SER A 24 4.92 7.99 -14.63
CA SER A 24 6.15 8.45 -15.28
C SER A 24 6.82 9.57 -14.49
N PHE A 25 6.04 10.53 -14.00
CA PHE A 25 6.54 11.61 -13.15
C PHE A 25 7.16 11.07 -11.86
N ALA A 26 6.47 10.14 -11.18
CA ALA A 26 6.97 9.48 -9.97
C ALA A 26 8.35 8.86 -10.20
N ARG A 27 8.50 8.12 -11.30
CA ARG A 27 9.75 7.43 -11.65
C ARG A 27 10.89 8.40 -11.92
N ALA A 28 10.61 9.51 -12.60
CA ALA A 28 11.63 10.52 -12.92
C ALA A 28 12.03 11.39 -11.71
N LYS A 29 11.14 11.56 -10.72
CA LYS A 29 11.43 12.33 -9.50
C LYS A 29 12.08 11.49 -8.40
N LEU A 30 11.77 10.21 -8.36
CA LEU A 30 12.19 9.28 -7.31
C LEU A 30 13.26 8.33 -7.83
N ASP A 31 14.36 8.84 -8.38
CA ASP A 31 15.39 8.05 -9.08
C ASP A 31 15.97 6.89 -8.25
N ASN A 32 16.05 7.04 -6.93
CA ASN A 32 16.54 6.01 -6.01
C ASN A 32 15.48 4.97 -5.60
N TYR A 33 14.26 5.08 -6.13
CA TYR A 33 13.12 4.30 -5.72
C TYR A 33 12.47 3.55 -6.89
N ILE A 34 12.04 2.33 -6.60
CA ILE A 34 11.16 1.58 -7.48
C ILE A 34 9.72 1.96 -7.13
N VAL A 35 9.08 2.75 -7.99
CA VAL A 35 7.65 3.08 -7.86
C VAL A 35 6.83 1.81 -8.13
N ARG A 36 6.07 1.38 -7.13
CA ARG A 36 5.32 0.11 -7.16
C ARG A 36 3.86 0.31 -7.52
N SER A 37 3.21 1.29 -6.91
CA SER A 37 1.82 1.61 -7.19
C SER A 37 1.55 3.09 -7.11
N ILE A 38 0.53 3.50 -7.86
CA ILE A 38 -0.06 4.83 -7.81
C ILE A 38 -1.58 4.68 -7.70
N SER A 39 -2.13 5.35 -6.69
CA SER A 39 -3.55 5.41 -6.36
C SER A 39 -4.07 6.83 -6.48
N PRO A 40 -5.32 7.03 -6.94
CA PRO A 40 -5.90 8.36 -7.03
C PRO A 40 -6.23 8.92 -5.64
N MET A 41 -6.07 10.23 -5.48
CA MET A 41 -6.61 10.92 -4.31
C MET A 41 -8.13 11.12 -4.44
N PRO A 42 -8.90 11.07 -3.34
CA PRO A 42 -10.37 11.10 -3.36
C PRO A 42 -10.97 12.42 -3.85
N LEU A 43 -10.21 13.52 -3.81
CA LEU A 43 -10.71 14.88 -4.15
C LEU A 43 -9.82 15.63 -5.16
N SER A 44 -8.88 14.95 -5.82
CA SER A 44 -7.96 15.60 -6.75
C SER A 44 -7.70 14.75 -7.99
N LEU A 45 -7.79 15.38 -9.15
CA LEU A 45 -7.40 14.77 -10.44
C LEU A 45 -5.88 14.78 -10.63
N TRP A 46 -5.20 15.78 -10.06
CA TRP A 46 -3.78 16.02 -10.28
C TRP A 46 -2.90 15.43 -9.19
N GLN A 47 -3.49 15.12 -8.03
CA GLN A 47 -2.76 14.52 -6.91
C GLN A 47 -2.95 13.01 -6.87
N TRP A 48 -1.83 12.33 -6.71
CA TRP A 48 -1.76 10.88 -6.76
C TRP A 48 -0.90 10.38 -5.61
N TRP A 49 -1.40 9.37 -4.90
CA TRP A 49 -0.66 8.71 -3.84
C TRP A 49 0.29 7.69 -4.43
N TYR A 50 1.57 7.75 -4.08
CA TYR A 50 2.56 6.76 -4.51
C TYR A 50 2.96 5.83 -3.38
N VAL A 51 3.28 4.59 -3.76
CA VAL A 51 4.03 3.65 -2.93
C VAL A 51 5.31 3.31 -3.67
N ALA A 52 6.44 3.57 -3.02
CA ALA A 52 7.77 3.40 -3.57
C ALA A 52 8.61 2.50 -2.66
N ARG A 53 9.57 1.79 -3.23
CA ARG A 53 10.46 0.86 -2.51
C ARG A 53 11.92 1.14 -2.85
N LEU A 54 12.79 1.18 -1.86
CA LEU A 54 14.24 1.27 -2.06
C LEU A 54 14.85 -0.12 -2.26
N ALA A 55 16.11 -0.16 -2.71
CA ALA A 55 16.87 -1.40 -2.88
C ALA A 55 17.05 -2.19 -1.57
N ASP A 56 17.13 -1.52 -0.42
CA ASP A 56 17.22 -2.14 0.91
C ASP A 56 15.90 -2.78 1.39
N GLY A 57 14.80 -2.58 0.63
CA GLY A 57 13.47 -3.10 0.94
C GLY A 57 12.61 -2.16 1.79
N SER A 58 13.14 -1.02 2.24
CA SER A 58 12.34 0.02 2.89
C SER A 58 11.34 0.63 1.90
N LYS A 59 10.21 1.11 2.42
CA LYS A 59 9.12 1.66 1.61
C LYS A 59 8.85 3.10 2.00
N ARG A 60 8.52 3.94 1.02
CA ARG A 60 8.04 5.30 1.22
C ARG A 60 6.69 5.47 0.59
N THR A 61 5.87 6.30 1.20
CA THR A 61 4.58 6.70 0.64
C THR A 61 4.47 8.20 0.66
N GLY A 62 3.72 8.75 -0.28
CA GLY A 62 3.55 10.19 -0.38
C GLY A 62 2.63 10.60 -1.50
N VAL A 63 2.59 11.90 -1.75
CA VAL A 63 1.75 12.53 -2.76
C VAL A 63 2.63 13.04 -3.88
N ILE A 64 2.20 12.81 -5.11
CA ILE A 64 2.67 13.52 -6.29
C ILE A 64 1.61 14.51 -6.68
N ASP A 65 2.02 15.75 -6.90
CA ASP A 65 1.17 16.80 -7.45
C ASP A 65 1.65 17.12 -8.87
N LEU A 66 0.89 16.64 -9.86
CA LEU A 66 1.19 16.87 -11.27
C LEU A 66 1.03 18.34 -11.68
N LEU A 67 0.14 19.08 -11.01
CA LEU A 67 -0.10 20.48 -11.31
C LEU A 67 1.05 21.35 -10.78
N ALA A 68 1.49 21.08 -9.56
CA ALA A 68 2.61 21.80 -8.94
C ALA A 68 3.99 21.29 -9.39
N GLY A 69 4.06 20.14 -10.06
CA GLY A 69 5.32 19.51 -10.48
C GLY A 69 6.19 19.06 -9.30
N ASN A 70 5.58 18.73 -8.17
CA ASN A 70 6.28 18.39 -6.93
C ASN A 70 5.83 17.05 -6.34
N SER A 71 6.64 16.50 -5.44
CA SER A 71 6.32 15.33 -4.64
C SER A 71 6.56 15.61 -3.17
N TYR A 72 5.69 15.06 -2.33
CA TYR A 72 5.72 15.19 -0.87
C TYR A 72 5.77 13.80 -0.27
N GLU A 73 6.80 13.51 0.52
CA GLU A 73 6.84 12.29 1.31
C GLU A 73 5.91 12.44 2.53
N ALA A 74 5.06 11.45 2.76
CA ALA A 74 4.13 11.44 3.88
C ALA A 74 4.57 10.46 4.99
N ALA A 75 5.11 9.30 4.62
CA ALA A 75 5.53 8.30 5.59
C ALA A 75 6.66 7.41 5.08
N ALA A 76 7.42 6.89 6.04
CA ALA A 76 8.52 5.97 5.84
C ALA A 76 8.27 4.67 6.60
N TYR A 77 8.57 3.55 5.96
CA TYR A 77 8.43 2.23 6.54
C TYR A 77 9.76 1.48 6.42
N PRO A 78 10.23 0.85 7.51
CA PRO A 78 11.42 0.04 7.47
C PRO A 78 11.22 -1.17 6.54
N PRO A 79 12.31 -1.89 6.19
CA PRO A 79 12.19 -3.15 5.47
C PRO A 79 11.24 -4.12 6.18
N ASP A 80 10.47 -4.88 5.40
CA ASP A 80 9.52 -5.86 5.94
C ASP A 80 10.23 -6.89 6.85
N SER A 81 9.54 -7.33 7.90
CA SER A 81 10.06 -8.37 8.81
C SER A 81 10.38 -9.66 8.05
N ARG A 82 11.63 -10.12 8.16
CA ARG A 82 12.11 -11.39 7.60
C ARG A 82 11.99 -12.57 8.55
N SER A 83 11.21 -12.43 9.63
CA SER A 83 11.04 -13.52 10.60
C SER A 83 10.38 -14.75 9.96
N SER A 84 10.78 -15.94 10.41
CA SER A 84 10.15 -17.20 9.99
C SER A 84 8.64 -17.21 10.29
N LEU A 85 8.25 -16.55 11.38
CA LEU A 85 6.86 -16.33 11.78
C LEU A 85 6.09 -15.45 10.79
N ALA A 86 6.71 -14.40 10.23
CA ALA A 86 6.10 -13.62 9.16
C ALA A 86 5.87 -14.46 7.89
N ALA A 87 6.77 -15.39 7.57
CA ALA A 87 6.58 -16.33 6.47
C ALA A 87 5.41 -17.30 6.71
N VAL A 88 5.24 -17.78 7.95
CA VAL A 88 4.07 -18.60 8.33
C VAL A 88 2.78 -17.78 8.23
N ALA A 89 2.76 -16.55 8.75
CA ALA A 89 1.60 -15.68 8.69
C ALA A 89 1.18 -15.38 7.25
N ARG A 90 2.14 -15.13 6.33
CA ARG A 90 1.89 -14.91 4.89
C ARG A 90 1.15 -16.05 4.21
N ARG A 91 1.36 -17.29 4.67
CA ARG A 91 0.70 -18.49 4.11
C ARG A 91 -0.73 -18.67 4.60
N THR A 92 -1.19 -17.88 5.57
CA THR A 92 -2.59 -17.94 6.00
C THR A 92 -3.50 -17.36 4.94
N ARG A 93 -4.67 -17.98 4.72
CA ARG A 93 -5.65 -17.56 3.70
C ARG A 93 -6.04 -16.08 3.79
N LEU A 94 -6.12 -15.53 5.01
CA LEU A 94 -6.47 -14.13 5.22
C LEU A 94 -5.32 -13.20 4.77
N ALA A 95 -4.08 -13.51 5.16
CA ALA A 95 -2.92 -12.71 4.77
C ALA A 95 -2.60 -12.85 3.27
N SER A 96 -2.71 -14.06 2.71
CA SER A 96 -2.50 -14.27 1.28
C SER A 96 -3.52 -13.50 0.45
N GLY A 97 -4.81 -13.63 0.76
CA GLY A 97 -5.86 -12.87 0.07
C GLY A 97 -5.71 -11.36 0.21
N PHE A 98 -5.24 -10.89 1.37
CA PHE A 98 -4.91 -9.48 1.56
C PHE A 98 -3.74 -9.02 0.69
N LEU A 99 -2.68 -9.83 0.58
CA LEU A 99 -1.51 -9.53 -0.25
C LEU A 99 -1.81 -9.64 -1.75
N ASP A 100 -2.77 -10.48 -2.16
CA ASP A 100 -3.23 -10.54 -3.54
C ASP A 100 -3.88 -9.20 -3.96
N VAL A 101 -4.60 -8.55 -3.03
CA VAL A 101 -5.21 -7.23 -3.25
C VAL A 101 -4.20 -6.09 -3.05
N PHE A 102 -3.32 -6.21 -2.05
CA PHE A 102 -2.34 -5.20 -1.65
C PHE A 102 -0.91 -5.77 -1.65
N PRO A 103 -0.30 -6.00 -2.83
CA PRO A 103 0.99 -6.69 -2.95
C PRO A 103 2.17 -5.92 -2.32
N ASP A 104 2.04 -4.60 -2.17
CA ASP A 104 3.05 -3.75 -1.54
C ASP A 104 2.73 -3.39 -0.08
N ALA A 105 1.83 -4.13 0.57
CA ALA A 105 1.57 -3.97 2.00
C ALA A 105 2.87 -4.06 2.82
N HIS A 106 2.97 -3.24 3.86
CA HIS A 106 4.06 -3.33 4.82
C HIS A 106 3.81 -4.46 5.80
N VAL A 107 4.84 -5.26 6.08
CA VAL A 107 4.76 -6.41 6.98
C VAL A 107 5.66 -6.18 8.18
N GLU A 108 5.04 -6.12 9.36
CA GLU A 108 5.71 -5.94 10.64
C GLU A 108 5.40 -7.12 11.56
N ALA A 109 6.36 -7.55 12.37
CA ALA A 109 6.15 -8.56 13.40
C ALA A 109 6.54 -7.96 14.75
N SER A 110 5.59 -7.91 15.67
CA SER A 110 5.79 -7.44 17.04
C SER A 110 5.35 -8.52 18.03
N LYS A 111 5.73 -8.38 19.30
CA LYS A 111 5.17 -9.19 20.38
C LYS A 111 4.05 -8.40 21.05
N ASP A 112 2.94 -9.06 21.37
CA ASP A 112 1.94 -8.47 22.26
C ASP A 112 2.35 -8.62 23.74
N GLY A 113 1.58 -7.98 24.63
CA GLY A 113 1.82 -8.01 26.08
C GLY A 113 1.65 -9.40 26.71
N GLU A 114 1.05 -10.35 25.99
CA GLU A 114 0.82 -11.74 26.43
C GLU A 114 1.90 -12.70 25.87
N GLY A 115 2.87 -12.18 25.12
CA GLY A 115 4.00 -12.92 24.56
C GLY A 115 3.69 -13.61 23.22
N HIS A 116 2.53 -13.36 22.61
CA HIS A 116 2.23 -13.81 21.26
C HIS A 116 2.94 -12.93 20.23
N THR A 117 3.32 -13.53 19.11
CA THR A 117 3.86 -12.79 17.97
C THR A 117 2.71 -12.34 17.08
N VAL A 118 2.55 -11.03 16.91
CA VAL A 118 1.54 -10.43 16.04
C VAL A 118 2.22 -10.00 14.74
N VAL A 119 1.83 -10.64 13.64
CA VAL A 119 2.27 -10.22 12.31
C VAL A 119 1.20 -9.34 11.69
N THR A 120 1.57 -8.09 11.43
CA THR A 120 0.69 -7.04 10.91
C THR A 120 1.00 -6.78 9.45
N PHE A 121 -0.01 -6.87 8.60
CA PHE A 121 0.02 -6.53 7.18
C PHE A 121 -0.77 -5.25 6.98
N ARG A 122 -0.10 -4.15 6.60
CA ARG A 122 -0.73 -2.84 6.43
C ARG A 122 -0.71 -2.43 4.96
N ALA A 123 -1.86 -2.15 4.37
CA ALA A 123 -1.92 -1.64 3.00
C ALA A 123 -1.33 -0.22 2.95
N LEU A 124 -0.46 0.02 1.96
CA LEU A 124 0.18 1.32 1.76
C LEU A 124 -0.50 2.16 0.68
N SER A 125 -1.23 1.54 -0.25
CA SER A 125 -1.83 2.22 -1.40
C SER A 125 -2.95 3.22 -1.04
N TYR A 126 -3.42 3.20 0.21
CA TYR A 126 -4.49 4.04 0.73
C TYR A 126 -4.20 4.58 2.14
N SER A 127 -2.93 4.52 2.59
CA SER A 127 -2.58 4.93 3.96
C SER A 127 -2.72 6.44 4.21
N PHE A 128 -3.02 7.24 3.20
CA PHE A 128 -3.43 8.64 3.35
C PHE A 128 -4.79 8.79 4.06
N MET A 129 -5.62 7.75 4.06
CA MET A 129 -6.88 7.74 4.80
C MET A 129 -6.61 7.37 6.26
N ASN A 130 -6.49 8.37 7.13
CA ASN A 130 -6.14 8.18 8.55
C ASN A 130 -7.11 7.26 9.31
N GLU A 131 -8.38 7.20 8.90
CA GLU A 131 -9.42 6.40 9.53
C GLU A 131 -9.51 4.97 9.00
N PHE A 132 -9.04 4.73 7.77
CA PHE A 132 -9.12 3.43 7.08
C PHE A 132 -7.75 2.78 7.02
N LYS A 133 -7.29 2.27 8.17
CA LYS A 133 -6.07 1.46 8.23
C LYS A 133 -6.39 0.04 7.83
N PHE A 134 -6.53 -0.19 6.53
CA PHE A 134 -6.61 -1.53 5.94
C PHE A 134 -5.46 -2.40 6.43
N THR A 135 -5.74 -3.21 7.44
CA THR A 135 -4.74 -3.94 8.20
C THR A 135 -5.23 -5.33 8.54
N VAL A 136 -4.42 -6.33 8.24
CA VAL A 136 -4.64 -7.71 8.67
C VAL A 136 -3.59 -8.05 9.73
N MET A 137 -4.04 -8.63 10.85
CA MET A 137 -3.19 -9.09 11.94
C MET A 137 -3.35 -10.60 12.08
N VAL A 138 -2.23 -11.30 12.14
CA VAL A 138 -2.17 -12.74 12.41
C VAL A 138 -1.43 -12.95 13.72
N TYR A 139 -2.11 -13.53 14.70
CA TYR A 139 -1.56 -13.83 16.01
C TYR A 139 -0.99 -15.24 15.98
N LEU A 140 0.29 -15.36 16.33
CA LEU A 140 1.03 -16.61 16.38
C LEU A 140 1.46 -16.87 17.83
N ASN A 141 1.20 -18.07 18.32
CA ASN A 141 1.68 -18.48 19.63
C ASN A 141 3.21 -18.75 19.62
N SER A 142 3.79 -19.02 20.79
CA SER A 142 5.22 -19.35 20.95
C SER A 142 5.67 -20.58 20.14
N SER A 143 4.74 -21.49 19.79
CA SER A 143 4.99 -22.65 18.93
C SER A 143 4.85 -22.37 17.42
N GLY A 144 4.59 -21.11 17.03
CA GLY A 144 4.41 -20.71 15.63
C GLY A 144 3.07 -21.12 15.01
N LYS A 145 2.12 -21.62 15.80
CA LYS A 145 0.75 -21.91 15.36
C LYS A 145 -0.11 -20.64 15.40
N VAL A 146 -1.05 -20.54 14.47
CA VAL A 146 -2.01 -19.44 14.40
C VAL A 146 -2.98 -19.54 15.58
N ALA A 147 -2.89 -18.59 16.50
CA ALA A 147 -3.79 -18.44 17.64
C ALA A 147 -5.03 -17.61 17.31
N GLY A 148 -4.90 -16.66 16.38
CA GLY A 148 -5.99 -15.76 16.01
C GLY A 148 -5.73 -14.98 14.73
N ARG A 149 -6.78 -14.38 14.20
CA ARG A 149 -6.73 -13.52 13.00
C ARG A 149 -7.68 -12.35 13.20
N LYS A 150 -7.25 -11.15 12.84
CA LYS A 150 -8.08 -9.94 12.89
C LYS A 150 -7.87 -9.16 11.60
N ALA A 151 -8.94 -8.60 11.06
CA ALA A 151 -8.87 -7.67 9.93
C ALA A 151 -9.60 -6.40 10.30
N VAL A 152 -9.00 -5.25 9.96
CA VAL A 152 -9.55 -3.91 10.15
C VAL A 152 -9.55 -3.27 8.77
N PHE A 153 -10.73 -2.83 8.31
CA PHE A 153 -10.94 -2.18 7.04
C PHE A 153 -11.42 -0.77 7.28
#